data_AF-A0A7W0L2E7-F1
#
_entry.id   AF-A0A7W0L2E7-F1
#
_cell.length_a   1.000
_cell.length_b   1.000
_cell.length_c   1.000
_cell.angle_alpha   90.00
_cell.angle_beta   90.00
_cell.angle_gamma   90.00
#
_symmetry.space_group_name_H-M   'P 1'
#
loop_
_entity.id
_entity.type
_entity.pdbx_description
1 polymer ?
#
loop_
_entity_poly.entity_id
_entity_poly.type
_entity_poly.pdbx_seq_one_letter_code
_entity_poly.pdbx_strand_id
1 'polypeptide(L)'
;MGIGDRFREFFNRKAGPELRHLNEWVAEHRGVEGYIEPRTTTNPTSLLLVDRDGDHARAPLRDGDQGRKFCERHGIPVYDAQVIGYPKRMRDFEKRRGRGPVANLDEEIADLERRLRETPPEGPNN
;
A
#
# COMPACT_ATOMS: atom_id res chain seq x y z
N MET A 1 1.50 0.72 -31.29
CA MET A 1 2.41 0.22 -30.25
C MET A 1 3.14 1.42 -29.67
N GLY A 2 2.84 1.78 -28.42
CA GLY A 2 3.18 3.09 -27.84
C GLY A 2 4.51 3.10 -27.10
N ILE A 3 5.16 4.26 -27.07
CA ILE A 3 6.40 4.53 -26.33
C ILE A 3 6.24 4.23 -24.82
N GLY A 4 5.00 4.30 -24.29
CA GLY A 4 4.67 3.99 -22.89
C GLY A 4 4.84 2.52 -22.47
N ASP A 5 4.74 1.56 -23.39
CA ASP A 5 4.93 0.12 -23.08
C ASP A 5 6.38 -0.21 -22.75
N ARG A 6 7.34 0.43 -23.42
CA ARG A 6 8.77 0.22 -23.17
C ARG A 6 9.25 0.74 -21.82
N PHE A 7 8.58 1.77 -21.28
CA PHE A 7 8.89 2.27 -19.94
C PHE A 7 8.27 1.37 -18.85
N ARG A 8 7.10 0.78 -19.08
CA ARG A 8 6.46 -0.17 -18.16
C ARG A 8 7.28 -1.44 -17.94
N GLU A 9 7.85 -1.98 -19.02
CA GLU A 9 8.61 -3.23 -18.99
C GLU A 9 9.93 -3.12 -18.19
N PHE A 10 10.57 -1.94 -18.21
CA PHE A 10 11.86 -1.71 -17.55
C PHE A 10 11.76 -1.73 -16.01
N PHE A 11 10.62 -1.33 -15.44
CA PHE A 11 10.43 -1.21 -13.99
C PHE A 11 9.73 -2.41 -13.34
N ASN A 12 9.10 -3.30 -14.13
CA ASN A 12 8.47 -4.53 -13.64
C ASN A 12 9.49 -5.54 -13.04
N ARG A 13 10.78 -5.39 -13.35
CA ARG A 13 11.85 -6.33 -12.92
C ARG A 13 12.37 -6.12 -11.48
N LYS A 14 12.01 -5.04 -10.79
CA LYS A 14 12.60 -4.66 -9.48
C LYS A 14 11.59 -4.33 -8.37
N ALA A 15 10.29 -4.34 -8.64
CA ALA A 15 9.25 -4.12 -7.64
C ALA A 15 9.02 -5.41 -6.83
N GLY A 16 8.88 -5.29 -5.50
CA GLY A 16 8.34 -6.39 -4.69
C GLY A 16 6.94 -6.78 -5.18
N PRO A 17 6.48 -8.03 -4.94
CA PRO A 17 5.19 -8.51 -5.44
C PRO A 17 4.02 -7.59 -5.06
N GLU A 18 4.12 -6.87 -3.95
CA GLU A 18 3.11 -5.95 -3.43
C GLU A 18 3.02 -4.64 -4.24
N LEU A 19 4.17 -4.10 -4.68
CA LEU A 19 4.18 -2.90 -5.52
C LEU A 19 3.74 -3.21 -6.96
N ARG A 20 3.83 -4.47 -7.42
CA ARG A 20 3.31 -4.87 -8.72
C ARG A 20 1.79 -4.66 -8.80
N HIS A 21 1.07 -5.01 -7.73
CA HIS A 21 -0.37 -4.77 -7.65
C HIS A 21 -0.71 -3.27 -7.76
N LEU A 22 0.06 -2.39 -7.12
CA LEU A 22 -0.14 -0.95 -7.25
C LEU A 22 0.13 -0.44 -8.68
N ASN A 23 1.05 -1.05 -9.43
CA ASN A 23 1.28 -0.68 -10.83
C ASN A 23 0.04 -0.97 -11.70
N GLU A 24 -0.55 -2.14 -11.50
CA GLU A 24 -1.77 -2.56 -12.20
C GLU A 24 -2.92 -1.62 -11.85
N TRP A 25 -3.11 -1.34 -10.56
CA TRP A 25 -4.15 -0.44 -10.08
C TRP A 25 -4.00 0.98 -10.66
N VAL A 26 -2.79 1.56 -10.64
CA VAL A 26 -2.56 2.91 -11.20
C VAL A 26 -2.87 2.98 -12.70
N ALA A 27 -2.69 1.89 -13.46
CA ALA A 27 -2.99 1.88 -14.88
C ALA A 27 -4.49 2.10 -15.17
N GLU A 28 -5.35 1.60 -14.29
CA GLU A 28 -6.81 1.63 -14.41
C GLU A 28 -7.43 2.91 -13.84
N HIS A 29 -6.73 3.58 -12.91
CA HIS A 29 -7.25 4.74 -12.17
C HIS A 29 -6.70 6.08 -12.70
N ARG A 30 -7.40 7.18 -12.41
CA ARG A 30 -7.05 8.54 -12.86
C ARG A 30 -7.15 9.55 -11.73
N GLY A 31 -6.32 10.59 -11.79
CA GLY A 31 -6.26 11.60 -10.73
C GLY A 31 -5.82 11.02 -9.40
N VAL A 32 -4.83 10.12 -9.45
CA VAL A 32 -4.33 9.39 -8.27
C VAL A 32 -3.44 10.30 -7.43
N GLU A 33 -3.63 10.25 -6.12
CA GLU A 33 -2.75 10.84 -5.12
C GLU A 33 -2.20 9.74 -4.20
N GLY A 34 -0.92 9.86 -3.83
CA GLY A 34 -0.24 8.95 -2.92
C GLY A 34 -0.14 9.50 -1.50
N TYR A 35 -0.30 8.62 -0.51
CA TYR A 35 -0.17 8.93 0.90
C TYR A 35 0.76 7.90 1.54
N ILE A 36 1.88 8.36 2.08
CA ILE A 36 2.80 7.51 2.82
C ILE A 36 2.33 7.48 4.27
N GLU A 37 2.01 6.28 4.72
CA GLU A 37 1.68 6.00 6.11
C GLU A 37 2.99 5.59 6.80
N PRO A 38 3.48 6.37 7.78
CA PRO A 38 4.68 6.02 8.50
C PRO A 38 4.46 4.76 9.33
N ARG A 39 5.57 4.10 9.68
CA ARG A 39 5.54 2.93 10.55
C ARG A 39 4.87 3.30 11.88
N THR A 40 3.95 2.47 12.32
CA THR A 40 3.35 2.53 13.65
C THR A 40 3.76 1.30 14.45
N THR A 41 3.32 1.21 15.71
CA THR A 41 3.58 0.03 16.56
C THR A 41 3.03 -1.25 15.94
N THR A 42 1.85 -1.17 15.30
CA THR A 42 1.12 -2.34 14.79
C THR A 42 1.27 -2.53 13.28
N ASN A 43 1.53 -1.46 12.52
CA ASN A 43 1.60 -1.52 11.06
C ASN A 43 2.97 -1.06 10.52
N PRO A 44 3.53 -1.76 9.51
CA PRO A 44 4.72 -1.30 8.80
C PRO A 44 4.42 -0.03 7.99
N THR A 45 5.46 0.59 7.44
CA THR A 45 5.29 1.71 6.50
C THR A 45 4.52 1.23 5.26
N SER A 46 3.55 2.00 4.78
CA SER A 46 2.74 1.66 3.60
C SER A 46 2.52 2.85 2.68
N LEU A 47 2.20 2.55 1.41
CA LEU A 47 1.71 3.49 0.44
C LEU A 47 0.22 3.25 0.22
N LEU A 48 -0.58 4.28 0.42
CA LEU A 48 -1.97 4.33 0.06
C LEU A 48 -2.14 5.20 -1.18
N LEU A 49 -2.74 4.66 -2.23
CA LEU A 49 -3.11 5.39 -3.43
C LEU A 49 -4.61 5.64 -3.40
N VAL A 50 -5.03 6.87 -3.71
CA VAL A 50 -6.44 7.25 -3.76
C VAL A 50 -6.73 7.96 -5.07
N ASP A 51 -7.69 7.45 -5.84
CA ASP A 51 -8.10 8.05 -7.11
C ASP A 51 -9.02 9.27 -6.90
N ARG A 52 -9.44 9.90 -8.00
CA ARG A 52 -10.32 11.07 -7.96
C ARG A 52 -11.73 10.77 -7.41
N ASP A 53 -12.20 9.54 -7.54
CA ASP A 53 -13.55 9.11 -7.19
C ASP A 53 -13.62 8.57 -5.73
N GLY A 54 -12.45 8.34 -5.14
CA GLY A 54 -12.23 7.90 -3.77
C GLY A 54 -11.95 6.40 -3.63
N ASP A 55 -11.83 5.67 -4.74
CA ASP A 55 -11.34 4.30 -4.68
C ASP A 55 -9.85 4.30 -4.33
N HIS A 56 -9.40 3.24 -3.68
CA HIS A 56 -8.06 3.22 -3.11
C HIS A 56 -7.44 1.82 -3.11
N ALA A 57 -6.11 1.80 -3.17
CA ALA A 57 -5.30 0.60 -3.01
C ALA A 57 -4.14 0.87 -2.05
N ARG A 58 -3.75 -0.15 -1.28
CA ARG A 58 -2.67 -0.05 -0.29
C ARG A 58 -1.66 -1.17 -0.49
N ALA A 59 -0.38 -0.86 -0.35
CA ALA A 59 0.67 -1.87 -0.26
C ALA A 59 1.72 -1.51 0.80
N PRO A 60 2.30 -2.50 1.50
CA PRO A 60 3.41 -2.28 2.40
C PRO A 60 4.67 -1.83 1.63
N LEU A 61 5.50 -1.04 2.31
CA LEU A 61 6.78 -0.54 1.82
C LEU A 61 7.91 -1.00 2.74
N ARG A 62 9.12 -1.09 2.17
CA ARG A 62 10.36 -1.20 2.98
C ARG A 62 10.58 0.06 3.82
N ASP A 63 10.36 1.21 3.20
CA ASP A 63 10.58 2.54 3.78
C ASP A 63 9.83 3.60 2.95
N GLY A 64 9.72 4.82 3.49
CA GLY A 64 8.99 5.90 2.82
C GLY A 64 9.61 6.34 1.49
N ASP A 65 10.93 6.18 1.31
CA ASP A 65 11.61 6.58 0.07
C ASP A 65 11.22 5.68 -1.10
N GLN A 66 11.01 4.38 -0.86
CA GLN A 66 10.44 3.46 -1.84
C GLN A 66 9.09 3.95 -2.37
N GLY A 67 8.22 4.44 -1.48
CA GLY A 67 6.92 5.01 -1.83
C GLY A 67 7.04 6.29 -2.63
N ARG A 68 7.90 7.22 -2.20
CA ARG A 68 8.16 8.48 -2.94
C ARG A 68 8.65 8.21 -4.35
N LYS A 69 9.65 7.33 -4.50
CA LYS A 69 10.18 6.92 -5.81
C LYS A 69 9.11 6.26 -6.67
N PHE A 70 8.21 5.48 -6.08
CA PHE A 70 7.08 4.92 -6.82
C PHE A 70 6.20 6.04 -7.38
N CYS A 71 5.72 6.94 -6.53
CA CYS A 71 4.85 8.03 -6.95
C CYS A 71 5.52 8.95 -7.98
N GLU A 72 6.79 9.31 -7.78
CA GLU A 72 7.58 10.12 -8.71
C GLU A 72 7.62 9.50 -10.12
N ARG A 73 7.88 8.19 -10.23
CA ARG A 73 7.90 7.47 -11.52
C ARG A 73 6.56 7.51 -12.25
N HIS A 74 5.45 7.56 -11.51
CA HIS A 74 4.11 7.60 -12.08
C HIS A 74 3.58 9.03 -12.25
N GLY A 75 4.35 10.07 -11.88
CA GLY A 75 3.86 11.45 -11.87
C GLY A 75 2.72 11.67 -10.87
N ILE A 76 2.68 10.88 -9.80
CA ILE A 76 1.66 10.94 -8.74
C ILE A 76 2.15 11.88 -7.64
N PRO A 77 1.37 12.89 -7.23
CA PRO A 77 1.70 13.67 -6.05
C PRO A 77 1.64 12.79 -4.80
N VAL A 78 2.62 12.94 -3.91
CA VAL A 78 2.75 12.12 -2.70
C VAL A 78 2.81 12.98 -1.45
N TYR A 79 2.09 12.57 -0.42
CA TYR A 79 1.97 13.30 0.84
C TYR A 79 2.25 12.40 2.04
N ASP A 80 2.55 13.02 3.17
CA ASP A 80 2.60 12.34 4.46
C ASP A 80 1.18 12.26 5.04
N ALA A 81 0.70 11.04 5.28
CA ALA A 81 -0.65 10.79 5.79
C ALA A 81 -0.84 11.34 7.21
N GLN A 82 0.21 11.43 8.03
CA GLN A 82 0.11 12.00 9.38
C GLN A 82 -0.02 13.52 9.36
N VAL A 83 0.52 14.16 8.33
CA VAL A 83 0.49 15.62 8.19
C VAL A 83 -0.84 16.09 7.61
N ILE A 84 -1.27 15.48 6.49
CA ILE A 84 -2.46 15.94 5.75
C ILE A 84 -3.73 15.16 6.12
N GLY A 85 -3.59 13.95 6.65
CA GLY A 85 -4.70 13.04 6.85
C GLY A 85 -5.24 12.45 5.55
N TYR A 86 -6.33 11.68 5.65
CA TYR A 86 -6.95 11.03 4.51
C TYR A 86 -7.95 11.95 3.78
N PRO A 87 -8.00 11.89 2.44
CA PRO A 87 -8.85 12.77 1.67
C PRO A 87 -10.33 12.45 1.89
N LYS A 88 -11.18 13.48 1.91
CA LYS A 88 -12.63 13.35 2.12
C LYS A 88 -13.30 12.39 1.12
N ARG A 89 -12.86 12.39 -0.14
CA ARG A 89 -13.39 11.52 -1.20
C ARG A 89 -13.25 10.02 -0.90
N MET A 90 -12.13 9.61 -0.31
CA MET A 90 -11.92 8.23 0.15
C MET A 90 -12.92 7.86 1.25
N ARG A 91 -13.05 8.72 2.26
CA ARG A 91 -13.99 8.50 3.38
C ARG A 91 -15.43 8.43 2.90
N ASP A 92 -15.80 9.26 1.93
CA ASP A 92 -17.14 9.25 1.35
C ASP A 92 -17.35 8.01 0.46
N PHE A 93 -16.32 7.53 -0.25
CA PHE A 93 -16.35 6.29 -1.00
C PHE A 93 -16.55 5.07 -0.08
N GLU A 94 -15.81 4.97 1.02
CA GLU A 94 -15.97 3.90 2.01
C GLU A 94 -17.40 3.84 2.60
N LYS A 95 -17.99 5.02 2.88
CA LYS A 95 -19.38 5.12 3.34
C LYS A 95 -20.37 4.62 2.27
N ARG A 96 -20.14 4.96 1.00
CA ARG A 96 -20.97 4.49 -0.12
C ARG A 96 -20.82 2.99 -0.37
N ARG A 97 -19.60 2.47 -0.24
CA ARG A 97 -19.30 1.04 -0.47
C ARG A 97 -19.78 0.13 0.66
N GLY A 98 -20.21 0.69 1.80
CA GLY A 98 -20.81 -0.05 2.91
C GLY A 98 -19.91 -1.19 3.38
N ARG A 99 -18.74 -0.86 3.96
CA ARG A 99 -17.74 -1.79 4.52
C ARG A 99 -17.72 -3.22 3.92
N GLY A 100 -16.88 -3.41 2.90
CA GLY A 100 -16.37 -4.74 2.52
C GLY A 100 -15.18 -4.62 1.54
N PRO A 101 -14.13 -5.48 1.60
CA PRO A 101 -13.87 -6.59 2.51
C PRO A 101 -12.73 -6.28 3.50
N VAL A 102 -13.01 -6.31 4.80
CA VAL A 102 -11.99 -6.45 5.86
C VAL A 102 -11.63 -7.93 6.13
N ALA A 103 -12.26 -8.86 5.40
CA ALA A 103 -12.14 -10.30 5.61
C ALA A 103 -10.69 -10.81 5.50
N ASN A 104 -9.88 -10.25 4.60
CA ASN A 104 -8.47 -10.65 4.47
C ASN A 104 -7.60 -10.15 5.62
N LEU A 105 -7.89 -8.98 6.18
CA LEU A 105 -7.07 -8.41 7.25
C LEU A 105 -7.29 -9.15 8.58
N ASP A 106 -8.53 -9.58 8.85
CA ASP A 106 -8.85 -10.36 10.06
C ASP A 106 -8.17 -11.75 10.02
N GLU A 107 -8.11 -12.39 8.85
CA GLU A 107 -7.38 -13.66 8.65
C GLU A 107 -5.86 -13.46 8.71
N GLU A 108 -5.32 -12.40 8.11
CA GLU A 108 -3.89 -12.07 8.17
C GLU A 108 -3.44 -11.69 9.59
N ILE A 109 -4.27 -10.97 10.35
CA ILE A 109 -4.01 -10.66 11.76
C ILE A 109 -4.06 -11.95 12.59
N ALA A 110 -5.05 -12.82 12.36
CA ALA A 110 -5.14 -14.10 13.06
C ALA A 110 -3.96 -15.03 12.74
N ASP A 111 -3.44 -15.02 11.52
CA ASP A 111 -2.21 -15.72 11.14
C ASP A 111 -0.98 -15.14 11.84
N LEU A 112 -0.87 -13.81 11.91
CA LEU A 112 0.22 -13.13 12.62
C LEU A 112 0.20 -13.42 14.13
N GLU A 113 -0.98 -13.38 14.75
CA GLU A 113 -1.16 -13.70 16.18
C GLU A 113 -0.84 -15.16 16.50
N ARG A 114 -1.18 -16.09 15.59
CA ARG A 114 -0.83 -17.51 15.71
C ARG A 114 0.69 -17.70 15.67
N ARG A 115 1.36 -17.08 14.70
CA ARG A 115 2.82 -17.15 14.54
C ARG A 115 3.56 -16.47 15.71
N LEU A 116 2.99 -15.42 16.29
CA LEU A 116 3.54 -14.77 17.48
C LEU A 116 3.40 -15.63 18.74
N ARG A 117 2.30 -16.39 18.88
CA ARG A 117 2.13 -17.34 19.99
C ARG A 117 3.04 -18.57 19.87
N GLU A 118 3.42 -18.96 18.67
CA GLU A 118 4.29 -20.12 18.39
C GLU A 118 5.79 -19.78 18.41
N THR A 119 6.24 -18.88 19.31
CA THR A 119 7.68 -18.76 19.58
C THR A 119 8.12 -20.04 20.31
N PRO A 120 9.00 -20.89 19.76
CA PRO A 120 9.50 -22.05 20.49
C PRO A 120 10.29 -21.56 21.72
N PRO A 121 10.19 -22.23 22.88
CA PRO A 121 11.06 -21.92 24.01
C PRO A 121 12.50 -22.29 23.66
N GLU A 122 13.28 -21.33 23.16
CA GLU A 122 14.72 -21.46 23.02
C GLU A 122 15.37 -21.25 24.39
N GLY A 123 15.50 -22.35 25.13
CA GLY A 123 16.45 -22.55 26.22
C GLY A 123 16.74 -24.05 26.34
N PRO A 124 17.99 -24.49 26.57
CA PRO A 124 18.80 -23.94 27.65
C PRO A 124 20.25 -23.55 27.30
N ASN A 125 20.69 -22.53 28.03
CA ASN A 125 21.96 -22.36 28.72
C ASN A 125 23.11 -23.34 28.40
N ASN A 126 24.27 -22.79 28.03
CA ASN A 126 25.58 -23.32 28.41
C ASN A 126 26.45 -22.20 28.97
#